data_AF-A0A3B8PHQ8-F1
#
_entry.id   AF-A0A3B8PHQ8-F1
#
_cell.length_a   1.000
_cell.length_b   1.000
_cell.length_c   1.000
_cell.angle_alpha   90.00
_cell.angle_beta   90.00
_cell.angle_gamma   90.00
#
_symmetry.space_group_name_H-M   'P 1'
#
loop_
_entity.id
_entity.type
_entity.pdbx_description
1 polymer ?
#
loop_
_entity_poly.entity_id
_entity_poly.type
_entity_poly.pdbx_seq_one_letter_code
_entity_poly.pdbx_strand_id
1 'polypeptide(L)'
;MDLMKTFYRNLLPFPVVTESATSMSMDAGGVLLGLRLRDRDYDGRGGGSESPGVQLAFLVSPEDVETCHQQLVEHGIEILEPPTDQPRGHRTVYFSDPEGNVLEVYAEI
;
A
#
# COMPACT_ATOMS: atom_id res chain seq x y z
N MET A 1 -15.17 -1.34 -0.63
CA MET A 1 -14.67 -1.15 -2.02
C MET A 1 -14.41 0.33 -2.33
N ASP A 2 -15.39 1.23 -2.26
CA ASP A 2 -15.16 2.64 -2.63
C ASP A 2 -14.08 3.34 -1.78
N LEU A 3 -14.03 3.02 -0.49
CA LEU A 3 -12.97 3.47 0.41
C LEU A 3 -11.58 3.01 -0.06
N MET A 4 -11.45 1.73 -0.42
CA MET A 4 -10.20 1.16 -0.93
C MET A 4 -9.77 1.80 -2.25
N LYS A 5 -10.69 1.96 -3.21
CA LYS A 5 -10.40 2.62 -4.48
C LYS A 5 -9.92 4.05 -4.28
N THR A 6 -10.61 4.79 -3.41
CA THR A 6 -10.25 6.18 -3.11
C THR A 6 -8.89 6.26 -2.44
N PHE A 7 -8.62 5.39 -1.46
CA PHE A 7 -7.32 5.29 -0.79
C PHE A 7 -6.18 5.08 -1.80
N TYR A 8 -6.25 4.01 -2.58
CA TYR A 8 -5.18 3.67 -3.53
C TYR A 8 -5.03 4.69 -4.66
N ARG A 9 -6.13 5.30 -5.12
CA ARG A 9 -6.08 6.36 -6.14
C ARG A 9 -5.38 7.62 -5.64
N ASN A 10 -5.60 7.98 -4.38
CA ASN A 10 -5.00 9.18 -3.80
C ASN A 10 -3.55 8.94 -3.37
N LEU A 11 -3.25 7.72 -2.91
CA LEU A 11 -1.93 7.34 -2.43
C LEU A 11 -0.95 7.07 -3.58
N LEU A 12 -1.33 6.24 -4.55
CA LEU A 12 -0.41 5.77 -5.58
C LEU A 12 -0.57 6.59 -6.85
N PRO A 13 0.52 7.12 -7.43
CA PRO A 13 0.47 7.91 -8.66
C PRO A 13 0.28 7.04 -9.93
N PHE A 14 -0.20 5.80 -9.77
CA PHE A 14 -0.33 4.83 -10.85
C PHE A 14 -1.61 5.09 -11.68
N PRO A 15 -1.52 5.07 -13.03
CA PRO A 15 -2.70 5.21 -13.87
C PRO A 15 -3.72 4.09 -13.62
N VAL A 16 -4.99 4.46 -13.48
CA VAL A 16 -6.09 3.48 -13.46
C VAL A 16 -6.29 2.93 -14.87
N VAL A 17 -6.17 1.61 -15.02
CA VAL A 17 -6.32 0.90 -16.31
C VAL A 17 -7.76 0.45 -16.53
N THR A 18 -8.37 -0.16 -15.51
CA THR A 18 -9.78 -0.54 -15.53
C THR A 18 -10.44 -0.29 -14.19
N GLU A 19 -11.73 0.02 -14.22
CA GLU A 19 -12.54 0.19 -13.02
C GLU A 19 -13.97 -0.29 -13.28
N SER A 20 -14.55 -0.97 -12.30
CA SER A 20 -15.93 -1.43 -12.30
C SER A 20 -16.55 -1.21 -10.93
N ALA A 21 -17.82 -1.56 -10.72
CA ALA A 21 -18.42 -1.51 -9.39
C ALA A 21 -17.66 -2.36 -8.35
N THR A 22 -17.08 -3.50 -8.76
CA THR A 22 -16.48 -4.50 -7.87
C THR A 22 -14.96 -4.62 -8.00
N SER A 23 -14.31 -3.82 -8.85
CA SER A 23 -12.85 -3.90 -9.06
C SER A 23 -12.23 -2.59 -9.52
N MET A 24 -10.91 -2.48 -9.35
CA MET A 24 -10.06 -1.44 -9.93
C MET A 24 -8.69 -2.04 -10.22
N SER A 25 -8.04 -1.65 -11.31
CA SER A 25 -6.64 -2.02 -11.58
C SER A 25 -5.82 -0.80 -11.95
N MET A 26 -4.55 -0.79 -11.54
CA MET A 26 -3.62 0.30 -11.76
C MET A 26 -2.32 -0.22 -12.35
N ASP A 27 -1.74 0.53 -13.28
CA ASP A 27 -0.47 0.21 -13.91
C ASP A 27 0.70 0.69 -13.05
N ALA A 28 1.40 -0.25 -12.40
CA ALA A 28 2.63 0.00 -11.65
C ALA A 28 3.88 -0.25 -12.50
N GLY A 29 3.80 -0.03 -13.81
CA GLY A 29 4.90 -0.10 -14.78
C GLY A 29 5.23 -1.51 -15.25
N GLY A 30 5.57 -2.40 -14.32
CA GLY A 30 5.86 -3.81 -14.60
C GLY A 30 4.83 -4.80 -14.04
N VAL A 31 3.91 -4.30 -13.22
CA VAL A 31 2.91 -5.09 -12.50
C VAL A 31 1.57 -4.37 -12.59
N LEU A 32 0.50 -5.11 -12.86
CA LEU A 32 -0.87 -4.59 -12.75
C LEU A 32 -1.39 -4.85 -11.33
N LEU A 33 -1.52 -3.79 -10.53
CA LEU A 33 -2.04 -3.90 -9.16
C LEU A 33 -3.57 -3.87 -9.18
N GLY A 34 -4.21 -4.93 -8.69
CA GLY A 34 -5.67 -5.09 -8.73
C GLY A 34 -6.34 -5.09 -7.36
N LEU A 35 -7.41 -4.31 -7.22
CA LEU A 35 -8.37 -4.39 -6.12
C LEU A 35 -9.63 -5.12 -6.60
N ARG A 36 -10.16 -6.01 -5.77
CA ARG A 36 -11.38 -6.77 -6.06
C ARG A 36 -12.25 -6.88 -4.81
N LEU A 37 -13.56 -6.79 -4.99
CA LEU A 37 -14.51 -6.99 -3.91
C LEU A 37 -14.42 -8.44 -3.45
N ARG A 38 -14.42 -8.63 -2.13
CA ARG A 38 -14.50 -9.97 -1.53
C ARG A 38 -15.95 -10.45 -1.62
N ASP A 39 -16.27 -11.18 -2.67
CA ASP A 39 -17.60 -11.71 -2.98
C ASP A 39 -17.60 -13.23 -3.27
N ARG A 40 -16.46 -13.91 -3.05
CA ARG A 40 -16.29 -15.35 -3.23
C ARG A 40 -15.92 -16.02 -1.91
N ASP A 41 -16.27 -17.29 -1.80
CA ASP A 41 -16.08 -18.10 -0.58
C ASP A 41 -14.62 -18.21 -0.13
N TYR A 42 -13.66 -18.16 -1.07
CA TYR A 42 -12.23 -18.26 -0.77
C TYR A 42 -11.57 -16.91 -0.45
N ASP A 43 -12.29 -15.78 -0.54
CA ASP A 43 -11.70 -14.46 -0.28
C ASP A 43 -11.37 -14.26 1.22
N GLY A 44 -11.86 -15.15 2.08
CA GLY A 44 -11.70 -15.04 3.52
C GLY A 44 -12.41 -13.81 4.10
N ARG A 45 -12.05 -13.44 5.33
CA ARG A 45 -12.48 -12.18 5.95
C ARG A 45 -11.36 -11.15 5.75
N GLY A 46 -11.71 -9.89 5.52
CA GLY A 46 -10.75 -8.79 5.58
C GLY A 46 -10.02 -8.88 6.93
N GLY A 47 -8.72 -9.13 6.89
CA GLY A 47 -7.97 -9.61 8.06
C GLY A 47 -7.83 -8.57 9.18
N GLY A 48 -8.18 -7.31 8.90
CA GLY A 48 -8.01 -6.21 9.85
C GLY A 48 -6.54 -6.01 10.20
N SER A 49 -6.27 -5.08 11.11
CA SER A 49 -4.91 -4.82 11.59
C SER A 49 -4.28 -6.01 12.32
N GLU A 50 -5.09 -6.94 12.86
CA GLU A 50 -4.60 -8.11 13.61
C GLU A 50 -4.14 -9.28 12.72
N SER A 51 -4.56 -9.32 11.46
CA SER A 51 -4.19 -10.40 10.53
C SER A 51 -4.05 -9.86 9.10
N PRO A 52 -3.03 -9.05 8.80
CA PRO A 52 -2.84 -8.50 7.46
C PRO A 52 -2.76 -9.64 6.43
N GLY A 53 -3.60 -9.57 5.40
CA GLY A 53 -3.71 -10.65 4.40
C GLY A 53 -2.49 -10.72 3.46
N VAL A 54 -1.89 -9.56 3.16
CA VAL A 54 -0.70 -9.43 2.31
C VAL A 54 0.09 -8.20 2.74
N GLN A 55 1.41 -8.23 2.47
CA GLN A 55 2.27 -7.05 2.52
C GLN A 55 2.76 -6.69 1.11
N LEU A 56 2.66 -5.42 0.73
CA LEU A 56 3.17 -4.89 -0.53
C LEU A 56 4.36 -3.96 -0.25
N ALA A 57 5.51 -4.23 -0.87
CA ALA A 57 6.71 -3.40 -0.71
C ALA A 57 7.07 -2.68 -2.01
N PHE A 58 7.32 -1.37 -1.89
CA PHE A 58 7.70 -0.49 -2.99
C PHE A 58 9.13 0.00 -2.77
N LEU A 59 10.02 -0.37 -3.68
CA LEU A 59 11.40 0.10 -3.68
C LEU A 59 11.45 1.55 -4.20
N VAL A 60 12.14 2.41 -3.47
CA VAL A 60 12.44 3.79 -3.83
C VAL A 60 13.93 4.08 -3.68
N SER A 61 14.37 5.27 -4.08
CA SER A 61 15.72 5.74 -3.78
C SER A 61 15.88 6.02 -2.28
N PRO A 62 17.09 5.92 -1.69
CA PRO A 62 17.32 6.23 -0.28
C PRO A 62 16.87 7.63 0.14
N GLU A 63 17.01 8.62 -0.75
CA GLU A 63 16.58 10.00 -0.54
C GLU A 63 15.05 10.17 -0.51
N ASP A 64 14.30 9.27 -1.15
CA ASP A 64 12.84 9.39 -1.26
C ASP A 64 12.10 8.83 -0.04
N VAL A 65 12.73 8.00 0.80
CA VAL A 65 12.02 7.35 1.92
C VAL A 65 11.40 8.38 2.88
N GLU A 66 12.15 9.44 3.20
CA GLU A 66 11.65 10.51 4.08
C GLU A 66 10.57 11.34 3.40
N THR A 67 10.71 11.60 2.10
CA THR A 67 9.69 12.31 1.30
C THR A 67 8.38 11.53 1.28
N CYS A 68 8.44 10.22 1.04
CA CYS A 68 7.28 9.34 1.09
C CYS A 68 6.65 9.35 2.49
N HIS A 69 7.44 9.24 3.56
CA HIS A 69 6.93 9.30 4.92
C HIS A 69 6.17 10.62 5.20
N GLN A 70 6.74 11.76 4.83
CA GLN A 70 6.08 13.06 5.00
C GLN A 70 4.76 13.13 4.23
N GLN A 71 4.75 12.67 2.97
CA GLN A 71 3.52 12.61 2.17
C GLN A 71 2.47 11.71 2.82
N LEU A 72 2.84 10.53 3.32
CA LEU A 72 1.92 9.63 4.01
C LEU A 72 1.27 10.31 5.24
N VAL A 73 2.08 11.00 6.05
CA VAL A 73 1.60 11.76 7.22
C VAL A 73 0.67 12.90 6.81
N GLU A 74 1.01 13.66 5.77
CA GLU A 74 0.17 14.75 5.25
C GLU A 74 -1.19 14.25 4.72
N HIS A 75 -1.22 13.04 4.16
CA HIS A 75 -2.45 12.39 3.72
C HIS A 75 -3.25 11.75 4.87
N GLY A 76 -2.77 11.85 6.11
CA GLY A 76 -3.43 11.27 7.28
C GLY A 76 -3.42 9.74 7.30
N ILE A 77 -2.44 9.13 6.65
CA ILE A 77 -2.30 7.67 6.60
C ILE A 77 -1.71 7.16 7.91
N GLU A 78 -2.23 6.04 8.41
CA GLU A 78 -1.74 5.40 9.61
C GLU A 78 -0.33 4.83 9.39
N ILE A 79 0.65 5.42 10.06
CA ILE A 79 2.03 4.93 10.08
C ILE A 79 2.14 3.87 11.17
N LEU A 80 2.53 2.66 10.78
CA LEU A 80 2.79 1.54 11.68
C LEU A 80 4.21 1.63 12.26
N GLU A 81 5.18 1.97 11.40
CA GLU A 81 6.57 2.19 11.77
C GLU A 81 7.15 3.35 10.93
N PRO A 82 7.67 4.41 11.59
CA PRO A 82 8.30 5.54 10.89
C PRO A 82 9.61 5.10 10.21
N PRO A 83 10.25 5.97 9.40
CA PRO A 83 11.53 5.68 8.75
C PRO A 83 12.56 5.06 9.72
N THR A 84 12.89 3.79 9.48
CA THR A 84 13.75 3.00 10.37
C THR A 84 14.76 2.19 9.58
N ASP A 85 16.02 2.20 10.03
CA ASP A 85 17.10 1.39 9.46
C ASP A 85 17.01 -0.03 10.03
N GLN A 86 16.77 -1.00 9.15
CA GLN A 86 16.61 -2.40 9.46
C GLN A 86 17.96 -3.15 9.42
N PRO A 87 18.17 -4.18 10.25
CA PRO A 87 19.43 -4.96 10.30
C PRO A 87 19.86 -5.60 8.97
N ARG A 88 18.93 -5.73 8.02
CA ARG A 88 19.15 -6.26 6.67
C ARG A 88 19.74 -5.24 5.68
N GLY A 89 20.06 -4.02 6.10
CA GLY A 89 20.60 -2.96 5.23
C GLY A 89 19.51 -2.27 4.41
N HIS A 90 18.32 -2.08 5.00
CA HIS A 90 17.21 -1.38 4.34
C HIS A 90 16.72 -0.26 5.25
N ARG A 91 16.35 0.89 4.68
CA ARG A 91 15.54 1.91 5.37
C ARG A 91 14.09 1.74 4.96
N THR A 92 13.18 1.61 5.93
CA THR A 92 11.78 1.24 5.69
C THR A 92 10.79 2.19 6.36
N VAL A 93 9.61 2.33 5.76
CA VAL A 93 8.42 2.93 6.37
C VAL A 93 7.27 1.93 6.21
N TYR A 94 6.61 1.56 7.30
CA TYR A 94 5.47 0.65 7.28
C TYR A 94 4.18 1.41 7.58
N PHE A 95 3.13 1.14 6.81
CA PHE A 95 1.81 1.78 6.94
C PHE A 95 0.69 0.82 6.50
N SER A 96 -0.56 1.14 6.81
CA SER A 96 -1.72 0.29 6.51
C SER A 96 -2.69 0.96 5.53
N ASP A 97 -3.37 0.13 4.74
CA ASP A 97 -4.59 0.54 4.04
C ASP A 97 -5.83 0.43 4.94
N PRO A 98 -7.01 0.92 4.50
CA PRO A 98 -8.23 0.91 5.33
C PRO A 98 -8.75 -0.48 5.72
N GLU A 99 -8.28 -1.57 5.09
CA GLU A 99 -8.63 -2.94 5.45
C GLU A 99 -7.52 -3.62 6.29
N GLY A 100 -6.45 -2.90 6.61
CA GLY A 100 -5.34 -3.37 7.43
C GLY A 100 -4.27 -4.16 6.66
N ASN A 101 -4.27 -4.13 5.32
CA ASN A 101 -3.14 -4.69 4.58
C ASN A 101 -1.91 -3.80 4.81
N VAL A 102 -0.73 -4.42 4.97
CA VAL A 102 0.51 -3.68 5.23
C VAL A 102 1.14 -3.26 3.92
N LEU A 103 1.61 -2.03 3.87
CA LEU A 103 2.40 -1.50 2.77
C LEU A 103 3.73 -1.01 3.33
N GLU A 104 4.76 -1.12 2.52
CA GLU A 104 6.13 -0.74 2.84
C GLU A 104 6.68 0.14 1.73
N VAL A 105 7.25 1.28 2.07
CA VAL A 105 8.21 1.98 1.22
C VAL A 105 9.60 1.67 1.77
N TYR A 106 10.52 1.24 0.91
CA TYR A 106 11.88 0.95 1.35
C TYR A 106 12.96 1.34 0.35
N ALA A 107 14.17 1.51 0.86
CA ALA A 107 15.38 1.64 0.08
C ALA A 107 16.50 0.76 0.67
N GLU A 108 17.45 0.34 -0.16
CA GLU A 108 18.68 -0.34 0.27
C GLU A 108 19.71 0.72 0.72
N ILE A 109 20.41 0.48 1.83
CA ILE A 109 21.38 1.41 2.45
C ILE A 109 22.72 0.76 2.83
#